data_AF-A0A973SDB2-F1
#
_entry.id   AF-A0A973SDB2-F1
#
_cell.length_a   1.000
_cell.length_b   1.000
_cell.length_c   1.000
_cell.angle_alpha   90.00
_cell.angle_beta   90.00
_cell.angle_gamma   90.00
#
_symmetry.space_group_name_H-M   'P 1'
#
loop_
_entity.id
_entity.type
_entity.pdbx_description
1 polymer ?
#
loop_
_entity_poly.entity_id
_entity_poly.type
_entity_poly.pdbx_seq_one_letter_code
_entity_poly.pdbx_strand_id
1 'polypeptide(L)'
;MDIILVRLMRGSAAKTVAAAQAGAPALSPEAVVDVLWAVAEPDDRLEHVRARSGPHPGIVDLAMFHGGAGPVSSRDLALRLSRRALATAPLLSGWIADPLATVPGLLT
;
A
#
# COMPACT_ATOMS: atom_id res chain seq x y z
N MET A 1 -3.56 7.50 -17.46
CA MET A 1 -2.87 6.70 -16.44
C MET A 1 -2.56 7.63 -15.30
N ASP A 2 -3.04 7.33 -14.10
CA ASP A 2 -2.80 8.15 -12.91
C ASP A 2 -1.86 7.43 -11.96
N ILE A 3 -0.98 8.19 -11.31
CA ILE A 3 -0.09 7.69 -10.28
C ILE A 3 -0.62 8.12 -8.92
N ILE A 4 -0.92 7.15 -8.06
CA ILE A 4 -1.37 7.38 -6.70
C ILE A 4 -0.29 6.91 -5.73
N LEU A 5 0.08 7.81 -4.83
CA LEU A 5 1.03 7.53 -3.77
C LEU A 5 0.27 7.14 -2.51
N VAL A 6 0.62 5.98 -1.94
CA VAL A 6 0.05 5.50 -0.69
C VAL A 6 1.18 5.12 0.24
N ARG A 7 1.06 5.48 1.51
CA ARG A 7 1.97 5.06 2.55
C ARG A 7 1.31 4.00 3.41
N LEU A 8 1.97 2.87 3.55
CA LEU A 8 1.64 1.89 4.58
C LEU A 8 2.43 2.18 5.84
N MET A 9 1.78 2.19 6.99
CA MET A 9 2.40 2.40 8.30
C MET A 9 1.94 1.34 9.28
N ARG A 10 2.83 0.87 10.15
CA ARG A 10 2.42 0.06 11.30
C ARG A 10 1.63 0.92 12.29
N GLY A 11 0.38 0.57 12.56
CA GLY A 11 -0.47 1.24 13.54
C GLY A 11 0.05 1.07 14.98
N SER A 12 -0.07 2.12 15.79
CA SER A 12 0.40 2.16 17.19
C SER A 12 -0.38 1.23 18.14
N ALA A 13 -1.55 0.72 17.73
CA ALA A 13 -2.37 -0.21 18.53
C ALA A 13 -1.72 -1.59 18.79
N ALA A 14 -0.50 -1.82 18.30
CA ALA A 14 0.25 -3.05 18.45
C ALA A 14 0.93 -3.25 19.82
N LYS A 15 0.53 -2.53 20.88
CA LYS A 15 1.18 -2.67 22.20
C LYS A 15 1.03 -4.08 22.80
N THR A 16 0.05 -4.86 22.37
CA THR A 16 -0.20 -6.24 22.84
C THR A 16 0.44 -7.33 21.96
N VAL A 17 0.82 -7.00 20.71
CA VAL A 17 1.43 -7.96 19.75
C VAL A 17 2.95 -7.73 19.58
N ALA A 18 3.48 -6.60 20.06
CA ALA A 18 4.88 -6.24 19.97
C ALA A 18 5.83 -7.25 20.62
N ALA A 19 5.42 -7.91 21.71
CA ALA A 19 6.23 -8.94 22.37
C ALA A 19 6.36 -10.23 21.53
N ALA A 20 5.37 -10.54 20.68
CA ALA A 20 5.40 -11.71 19.80
C ALA A 20 6.17 -11.45 18.48
N GLN A 21 6.44 -10.19 18.14
CA GLN A 21 7.03 -9.78 16.86
C GLN A 21 8.49 -9.32 16.96
N ALA A 22 9.13 -9.43 18.12
CA ALA A 22 10.54 -9.10 18.31
C ALA A 22 11.51 -9.95 17.45
N GLY A 23 11.00 -10.96 16.72
CA GLY A 23 11.74 -11.74 15.72
C GLY A 23 11.02 -11.89 14.37
N ALA A 24 9.93 -11.14 14.10
CA ALA A 24 9.27 -11.20 12.80
C ALA A 24 10.13 -10.46 11.76
N PRO A 25 10.42 -11.05 10.59
CA PRO A 25 11.18 -10.38 9.55
C PRO A 25 10.51 -9.08 9.15
N ALA A 26 11.31 -8.03 8.93
CA ALA A 26 10.81 -6.76 8.44
C ALA A 26 10.04 -6.97 7.14
N LEU A 27 8.86 -6.34 7.02
CA LEU A 27 8.06 -6.38 5.80
C LEU A 27 8.89 -5.84 4.63
N SER A 28 9.21 -6.69 3.66
CA SER A 28 9.93 -6.25 2.48
C SER A 28 8.99 -5.52 1.51
N PRO A 29 9.46 -4.47 0.80
CA PRO A 29 8.67 -3.80 -0.23
C PRO A 29 8.17 -4.76 -1.32
N GLU A 30 8.97 -5.76 -1.68
CA GLU A 30 8.64 -6.77 -2.69
C GLU A 30 7.44 -7.61 -2.24
N ALA A 31 7.40 -8.04 -0.97
CA ALA A 31 6.26 -8.79 -0.45
C ALA A 31 4.97 -7.96 -0.46
N VAL A 32 5.05 -6.63 -0.29
CA VAL A 32 3.88 -5.75 -0.42
C VAL A 32 3.39 -5.68 -1.86
N VAL A 33 4.32 -5.61 -2.83
CA VAL A 33 3.99 -5.67 -4.26
C VAL A 33 3.29 -6.98 -4.60
N ASP A 34 3.83 -8.12 -4.15
CA ASP A 34 3.25 -9.43 -4.40
C ASP A 34 1.83 -9.55 -3.83
N VAL A 35 1.62 -9.07 -2.59
CA VAL A 35 0.29 -9.05 -1.98
C VAL A 35 -0.68 -8.17 -2.77
N LEU A 36 -0.28 -6.98 -3.18
CA LEU A 36 -1.15 -6.07 -3.96
C LEU A 36 -1.56 -6.69 -5.28
N TRP A 37 -0.63 -7.34 -6.00
CA TRP A 37 -0.96 -8.05 -7.22
C TRP A 37 -1.85 -9.27 -6.98
N ALA A 38 -1.62 -10.03 -5.91
CA ALA A 38 -2.38 -11.22 -5.60
C ALA A 38 -3.86 -10.93 -5.29
N VAL A 39 -4.17 -9.73 -4.77
CA VAL A 39 -5.53 -9.34 -4.38
C VAL A 39 -6.19 -8.37 -5.36
N ALA A 40 -5.47 -7.90 -6.37
CA ALA A 40 -6.00 -6.97 -7.36
C ALA A 40 -7.11 -7.63 -8.19
N GLU A 41 -8.19 -6.90 -8.40
CA GLU A 41 -9.28 -7.28 -9.30
C GLU A 41 -9.21 -6.48 -10.61
N PRO A 42 -9.81 -6.97 -11.72
CA PRO A 42 -9.87 -6.24 -12.98
C PRO A 42 -10.39 -4.80 -12.84
N ASP A 43 -11.38 -4.61 -11.96
CA ASP A 43 -11.99 -3.30 -11.68
C ASP A 43 -11.11 -2.37 -10.83
N ASP A 44 -10.01 -2.86 -10.26
CA ASP A 44 -8.99 -2.01 -9.65
C ASP A 44 -8.13 -1.34 -10.72
N ARG A 45 -8.13 -1.85 -11.98
CA ARG A 45 -7.37 -1.30 -13.11
C ARG A 45 -5.90 -1.05 -12.81
N LEU A 46 -5.30 -1.88 -11.95
CA LEU A 46 -3.90 -1.77 -11.58
C LEU A 46 -3.04 -2.19 -12.77
N GLU A 47 -2.24 -1.27 -13.29
CA GLU A 47 -1.32 -1.51 -14.40
C GLU A 47 0.10 -1.75 -13.91
N HIS A 48 0.51 -1.04 -12.86
CA HIS A 48 1.84 -1.15 -12.29
C HIS A 48 1.86 -0.78 -10.81
N VAL A 49 2.76 -1.38 -10.04
CA VAL A 49 3.04 -0.97 -8.66
C VAL A 49 4.54 -0.99 -8.38
N ARG A 50 5.00 0.00 -7.64
CA ARG A 50 6.33 0.06 -7.04
C ARG A 50 6.18 0.26 -5.55
N ALA A 51 7.03 -0.42 -4.78
CA ALA A 51 7.17 -0.22 -3.36
C ALA A 51 8.62 0.10 -3.03
N ARG A 52 8.82 0.89 -1.97
CA ARG A 52 10.13 1.07 -1.35
C ARG A 52 9.98 1.14 0.17
N SER A 53 11.05 0.82 0.88
CA SER A 53 11.13 1.11 2.32
C SER A 53 10.96 2.61 2.54
N GLY A 54 10.12 2.97 3.50
CA GLY A 54 9.94 4.37 3.91
C GLY A 54 11.13 4.89 4.72
N PRO A 55 11.09 6.17 5.12
CA PRO A 55 12.18 6.81 5.85
C PRO A 55 12.42 6.25 7.26
N HIS A 56 11.45 5.51 7.82
CA HIS A 56 11.53 4.91 9.15
C HIS A 56 11.07 3.44 9.13
N PRO A 57 11.55 2.58 10.05
CA PRO A 57 11.04 1.22 10.21
C PRO A 57 9.52 1.20 10.39
N GLY A 58 8.86 0.23 9.78
CA GLY A 58 7.40 0.12 9.83
C GLY A 58 6.67 1.09 8.87
N ILE A 59 7.38 1.64 7.88
CA ILE A 59 6.82 2.43 6.78
C ILE A 59 7.21 1.79 5.45
N VAL A 60 6.24 1.66 4.54
CA VAL A 60 6.46 1.31 3.13
C VAL A 60 5.75 2.36 2.27
N ASP A 61 6.47 3.01 1.36
CA ASP A 61 5.89 3.94 0.40
C ASP A 61 5.56 3.17 -0.90
N LEU A 62 4.36 3.39 -1.43
CA LEU A 62 3.82 2.77 -2.64
C LEU A 62 3.57 3.83 -3.72
N ALA A 63 3.86 3.48 -4.96
CA ALA A 63 3.39 4.17 -6.15
C ALA A 63 2.56 3.18 -6.98
N MET A 64 1.27 3.44 -7.10
CA MET A 64 0.31 2.61 -7.84
C MET A 64 -0.14 3.34 -9.11
N PHE A 65 -0.09 2.64 -10.23
CA PHE A 65 -0.45 3.14 -11.55
C PHE A 65 -1.77 2.52 -11.94
N HIS A 66 -2.79 3.35 -12.14
CA HIS A 66 -4.12 2.90 -12.51
C HIS A 66 -4.47 3.33 -13.95
N GLY A 67 -5.06 2.40 -14.68
CA GLY A 67 -5.47 2.56 -16.06
C GLY A 67 -6.76 3.37 -16.22
N GLY A 68 -6.71 4.34 -17.16
CA GLY A 68 -7.85 5.00 -17.84
C GLY A 68 -8.97 5.64 -17.02
N ALA A 69 -9.61 6.68 -17.60
CA ALA A 69 -10.79 7.32 -17.01
C ALA A 69 -11.91 6.28 -16.78
N GLY A 70 -12.21 6.03 -15.51
CA GLY A 70 -13.39 5.29 -15.06
C GLY A 70 -14.27 6.22 -14.23
N PRO A 71 -15.49 5.78 -13.89
CA PRO A 71 -16.37 6.57 -13.03
C PRO A 71 -15.84 6.72 -11.60
N VAL A 72 -14.90 5.87 -11.18
CA VAL A 72 -14.26 5.89 -9.86
C VAL A 72 -12.89 6.54 -9.98
N SER A 73 -12.55 7.43 -9.03
CA SER A 73 -11.25 8.08 -9.03
C SER A 73 -10.12 7.07 -8.79
N SER A 74 -9.00 7.24 -9.48
CA SER A 74 -7.80 6.40 -9.29
C SER A 74 -7.34 6.37 -7.82
N ARG A 75 -7.57 7.46 -7.08
CA ARG A 75 -7.31 7.53 -5.63
C ARG A 75 -8.18 6.56 -4.84
N ASP A 76 -9.48 6.49 -5.14
CA ASP A 76 -10.39 5.57 -4.48
C ASP A 76 -10.05 4.11 -4.82
N LEU A 77 -9.68 3.84 -6.08
CA LEU A 77 -9.19 2.51 -6.50
C LEU A 77 -7.95 2.08 -5.69
N ALA A 78 -6.94 2.95 -5.58
CA ALA A 78 -5.73 2.69 -4.83
C ALA A 78 -6.01 2.42 -3.33
N LEU A 79 -6.91 3.19 -2.72
CA LEU A 79 -7.30 3.01 -1.32
C LEU A 79 -8.09 1.73 -1.11
N ARG A 80 -9.00 1.41 -2.03
CA ARG A 80 -9.80 0.19 -1.97
C ARG A 80 -8.92 -1.05 -2.10
N LEU A 81 -7.98 -1.05 -3.05
CA LEU A 81 -6.97 -2.10 -3.21
C LEU A 81 -6.09 -2.23 -1.96
N SER A 82 -5.62 -1.11 -1.41
CA SER A 82 -4.79 -1.12 -0.19
C SER A 82 -5.55 -1.72 1.00
N ARG A 83 -6.81 -1.32 1.21
CA ARG A 83 -7.66 -1.88 2.27
C ARG A 83 -7.89 -3.38 2.09
N ARG A 84 -8.10 -3.83 0.85
CA ARG A 84 -8.24 -5.24 0.51
C ARG A 84 -6.99 -6.03 0.90
N ALA A 85 -5.81 -5.55 0.52
CA ALA A 85 -4.53 -6.15 0.90
C ALA A 85 -4.35 -6.23 2.42
N LEU A 86 -4.63 -5.15 3.15
CA LEU A 86 -4.56 -5.11 4.62
C LEU A 86 -5.51 -6.12 5.29
N ALA A 87 -6.67 -6.38 4.68
CA ALA A 87 -7.67 -7.31 5.22
C ALA A 87 -7.36 -8.78 4.94
N THR A 88 -6.68 -9.09 3.83
CA THR A 88 -6.49 -10.47 3.37
C THR A 88 -5.11 -11.05 3.67
N ALA A 89 -4.09 -10.21 3.87
CA ALA A 89 -2.72 -10.66 4.12
C ALA A 89 -2.37 -10.58 5.61
N PRO A 90 -2.21 -11.72 6.33
CA PRO A 90 -1.79 -11.71 7.74
C PRO A 90 -0.47 -10.98 7.99
N LEU A 91 0.42 -10.97 6.99
CA LEU A 91 1.68 -10.22 6.99
C LEU A 91 1.48 -8.71 7.20
N LEU A 92 0.33 -8.18 6.77
CA LEU A 92 -0.04 -6.78 6.90
C LEU A 92 -0.92 -6.51 8.14
N SER A 93 -1.04 -7.48 9.06
CA SER A 93 -1.79 -7.29 10.29
C SER A 93 -1.23 -6.12 11.13
N GLY A 94 -2.13 -5.22 11.53
CA GLY A 94 -1.79 -4.01 12.26
C GLY A 94 -1.19 -2.89 11.39
N TRP A 95 -1.14 -3.02 10.07
CA TRP A 95 -0.77 -1.95 9.16
C TRP A 95 -2.01 -1.11 8.76
N ILE A 96 -1.77 0.15 8.44
CA ILE A 96 -2.77 1.11 7.93
C ILE A 96 -2.27 1.73 6.63
N ALA A 97 -3.19 2.15 5.76
CA ALA A 97 -2.89 2.82 4.51
C ALA A 97 -3.33 4.28 4.57
N ASP A 98 -2.44 5.19 4.18
CA ASP A 98 -2.67 6.63 4.12
C ASP A 98 -2.34 7.15 2.71
N PRO A 99 -3.30 7.76 1.98
CA PRO A 99 -3.00 8.35 0.68
C PRO A 99 -2.11 9.58 0.87
N LEU A 100 -0.90 9.55 0.32
CA LEU A 100 -0.06 10.73 0.31
C LEU A 100 -0.73 11.79 -0.59
N ALA A 101 -0.68 13.05 -0.15
CA ALA A 101 -1.10 14.14 -1.01
C ALA A 101 -0.31 14.07 -2.32
N THR A 102 -1.00 13.97 -3.44
CA THR A 102 -0.37 14.04 -4.77
C THR A 102 0.37 15.37 -4.83
N VAL A 103 1.70 15.35 -4.96
CA VAL A 103 2.47 16.58 -5.21
C VAL A 103 2.24 16.93 -6.68
N PRO A 104 1.56 18.05 -7.00
CA PRO A 104 1.44 18.48 -8.39
C PRO A 104 2.84 18.87 -8.88
N GLY A 105 3.33 18.26 -9.97
CA GLY A 105 4.54 18.72 -10.68
C GLY A 105 5.79 17.84 -10.60
N LEU A 106 5.74 16.61 -10.10
CA LEU A 106 6.93 15.73 -10.06
C LEU A 106 7.26 15.02 -11.40
N LEU A 107 6.59 15.37 -12.50
CA LEU A 107 6.79 14.77 -13.83
C LEU A 107 6.89 15.81 -14.95
N THR A 108 7.52 16.96 -14.69
CA THR A 108 7.95 17.89 -15.74
C THR A 108 9.45 17.79 -15.97
#